data_AF-A0A937US64-F1
#
_entry.id   AF-A0A937US64-F1
#
_cell.length_a   1.000
_cell.length_b   1.000
_cell.length_c   1.000
_cell.angle_alpha   90.00
_cell.angle_beta   90.00
_cell.angle_gamma   90.00
#
_symmetry.space_group_name_H-M   'P 1'
#
loop_
_entity.id
_entity.type
_entity.pdbx_description
1 polymer ?
#
loop_
_entity_poly.entity_id
_entity_poly.type
_entity_poly.pdbx_seq_one_letter_code
_entity_poly.pdbx_strand_id
1 'polypeptide(L)' 'MTIGYLMRRLKVSRTRAYQLTRRRNFPVPAGTADHMRIWRKADIDSWLAVHRPDALPEDASGDEGDEADADHP' A
#
# COMPACT_ATOMS: atom_id res chain seq x y z
N MET A 1 -0.73 5.61 -6.87
CA MET A 1 -0.29 4.35 -6.25
C MET A 1 -1.36 3.85 -5.32
N THR A 2 -1.69 2.56 -5.38
CA THR A 2 -2.75 1.93 -4.58
C THR A 2 -2.16 1.10 -3.45
N ILE A 3 -3.00 0.53 -2.60
CA ILE A 3 -2.53 -0.34 -1.52
C ILE A 3 -1.80 -1.60 -2.03
N GLY A 4 -2.20 -2.12 -3.20
CA GLY A 4 -1.51 -3.25 -3.84
C GLY A 4 -0.07 -2.94 -4.21
N TYR A 5 0.24 -1.68 -4.54
CA TYR A 5 1.63 -1.24 -4.77
C TYR A 5 2.48 -1.37 -3.51
N LEU A 6 1.93 -1.00 -2.35
CA LEU A 6 2.60 -1.13 -1.05
C LEU A 6 2.81 -2.59 -0.65
N MET A 7 1.83 -3.45 -0.89
CA MET A 7 1.94 -4.89 -0.62
C MET A 7 3.13 -5.49 -1.37
N ARG A 8 3.26 -5.18 -2.66
CA ARG A 8 4.38 -5.63 -3.50
C ARG A 8 5.71 -5.07 -3.00
N ARG A 9 5.80 -3.77 -2.75
CA ARG A 9 7.04 -3.12 -2.30
C ARG A 9 7.53 -3.56 -0.92
N LEU A 10 6.60 -3.83 0.00
CA LEU A 10 6.93 -4.16 1.38
C LEU A 10 6.91 -5.68 1.65
N LYS A 11 6.49 -6.49 0.67
CA LYS A 11 6.22 -7.94 0.83
C LYS A 11 5.36 -8.23 2.06
N VAL A 12 4.33 -7.42 2.27
CA VAL A 12 3.39 -7.55 3.40
C VAL A 12 1.99 -7.90 2.91
N SER A 13 1.23 -8.59 3.77
CA SER A 13 -0.18 -8.89 3.50
C SER A 13 -1.04 -7.62 3.39
N ARG A 14 -2.21 -7.74 2.75
CA ARG A 14 -3.16 -6.65 2.54
C ARG A 14 -3.58 -6.01 3.86
N THR A 15 -3.87 -6.83 4.87
CA THR A 15 -4.21 -6.37 6.23
C THR A 15 -3.10 -5.53 6.84
N ARG A 16 -1.84 -5.97 6.68
CA ARG A 16 -0.68 -5.24 7.20
C ARG A 16 -0.47 -3.93 6.45
N ALA A 17 -0.61 -3.93 5.13
CA ALA A 17 -0.59 -2.71 4.32
C ALA A 17 -1.72 -1.76 4.72
N TYR A 18 -2.93 -2.27 4.98
CA TYR A 18 -4.10 -1.45 5.35
C TYR A 18 -3.90 -0.81 6.72
N GLN A 19 -3.45 -1.57 7.70
CA GLN A 19 -3.05 -1.05 9.01
C GLN A 19 -1.95 0.01 8.89
N LEU A 20 -0.99 -0.18 7.98
CA LEU A 20 0.06 0.80 7.72
C LEU A 20 -0.54 2.11 7.23
N THR A 21 -1.49 2.06 6.29
CA THR A 21 -2.16 3.26 5.76
C THR A 21 -3.04 4.00 6.76
N ARG A 22 -3.38 3.37 7.90
CA ARG A 22 -4.11 3.99 9.01
C ARG A 22 -3.19 4.67 10.04
N ARG A 23 -1.87 4.51 9.92
CA ARG A 23 -0.92 5.14 10.84
C ARG A 23 -0.76 6.62 10.51
N ARG A 24 -0.63 7.47 11.55
CA ARG A 24 -0.34 8.90 11.40
C ARG A 24 0.97 9.19 10.66
N ASN A 25 1.91 8.26 10.69
CA ASN A 25 3.21 8.41 10.04
C ASN A 25 3.14 8.06 8.55
N PHE A 26 1.99 7.60 8.04
CA PHE A 26 1.82 7.22 6.65
C PHE A 26 1.38 8.42 5.79
N PRO A 27 1.83 8.53 4.53
CA PRO A 27 1.48 9.64 3.67
C PRO A 27 -0.03 9.77 3.47
N VAL A 28 -0.48 11.03 3.36
CA VAL A 28 -1.87 11.37 3.12
C VAL A 28 -2.26 10.86 1.73
N PRO A 29 -3.44 10.21 1.57
CA PRO A 29 -3.92 9.83 0.25
C PRO A 29 -4.10 11.08 -0.62
N ALA A 30 -3.59 11.02 -1.84
CA ALA A 30 -3.74 12.05 -2.86
C ALA A 30 -5.19 12.16 -3.34
N GLY A 31 -5.95 11.08 -3.20
CA GLY A 31 -7.38 11.01 -3.50
C GLY A 31 -7.97 9.65 -3.17
N THR A 32 -9.25 9.52 -3.43
CA THR A 32 -10.01 8.28 -3.32
C THR A 32 -10.68 8.04 -4.67
N ALA A 33 -10.52 6.83 -5.23
CA ALA A 33 -11.26 6.38 -6.40
C ALA A 33 -12.14 5.20 -5.99
N ASP A 34 -13.45 5.31 -6.27
CA ASP A 34 -14.50 4.36 -5.90
C ASP A 34 -14.41 3.89 -4.44
N HIS A 35 -13.67 2.82 -4.17
CA HIS A 35 -13.48 2.23 -2.84
C HIS A 35 -12.02 2.16 -2.39
N MET A 36 -11.06 2.66 -3.18
CA MET A 36 -9.64 2.60 -2.89
C MET A 36 -9.03 4.00 -2.71
N ARG A 37 -8.18 4.13 -1.69
CA ARG A 37 -7.30 5.27 -1.53
C ARG A 37 -6.14 5.21 -2.53
N ILE A 38 -5.82 6.36 -3.11
CA ILE A 38 -4.72 6.54 -4.05
C ILE A 38 -3.73 7.52 -3.44
N TRP A 39 -2.45 7.16 -3.45
CA TRP A 39 -1.33 7.98 -3.01
C TRP A 39 -0.48 8.43 -4.19
N ARG A 40 0.21 9.57 -4.06
CA ARG A 40 1.22 9.95 -5.06
C ARG A 40 2.43 9.04 -4.91
N LYS A 41 3.06 8.73 -6.03
CA LYS A 41 4.29 7.92 -6.04
C LYS A 41 5.39 8.59 -5.20
N ALA A 42 5.57 9.90 -5.34
CA ALA A 42 6.58 10.66 -4.62
C ALA A 42 6.43 10.60 -3.09
N ASP A 43 5.19 10.67 -2.57
CA ASP A 43 4.94 10.59 -1.13
C ASP A 43 5.28 9.20 -0.58
N ILE A 44 4.96 8.15 -1.35
CA ILE A 44 5.26 6.76 -0.98
C ILE A 44 6.76 6.47 -1.07
N ASP A 45 7.44 6.91 -2.13
CA ASP A 45 8.90 6.76 -2.27
C ASP A 45 9.65 7.48 -1.13
N SER A 46 9.24 8.71 -0.79
CA SER A 46 9.83 9.45 0.32
C SER A 46 9.60 8.76 1.66
N TRP A 47 8.40 8.23 1.88
CA TRP A 47 8.08 7.46 3.09
C TRP A 47 8.89 6.16 3.18
N LEU A 48 9.01 5.43 2.07
CA LEU A 48 9.82 4.22 1.99
C LEU A 48 11.29 4.53 2.27
N ALA A 49 11.84 5.60 1.69
CA ALA A 49 13.23 5.99 1.93
C ALA A 49 13.52 6.28 3.41
N VAL A 50 12.57 6.90 4.13
CA VAL A 50 12.73 7.25 5.56
C VAL A 50 12.47 6.07 6.49
N HIS A 51 11.44 5.27 6.24
CA HIS A 51 10.99 4.24 7.18
C HIS A 51 11.44 2.82 6.82
N ARG A 52 11.72 2.54 5.54
CA ARG A 52 11.98 1.21 4.99
C ARG A 52 12.94 1.28 3.79
N PRO A 53 14.21 1.68 3.99
CA PRO A 53 15.20 1.72 2.91
C PRO A 53 15.47 0.34 2.27
N ASP A 54 15.10 -0.75 2.96
CA ASP A 54 15.25 -2.15 2.51
C ASP A 54 14.07 -2.65 1.64
N ALA A 55 13.15 -1.76 1.23
CA ALA A 55 12.05 -2.12 0.34
C ALA A 55 12.57 -2.35 -1.08
N LEU A 56 12.90 -3.61 -1.39
CA LEU A 56 13.49 -4.05 -2.65
C LEU A 56 12.82 -3.45 -3.91
N PRO A 57 13.60 -3.03 -4.92
CA PRO A 57 13.09 -2.74 -6.26
C PRO A 57 12.52 -4.01 -6.92
N GLU A 58 11.60 -3.79 -7.84
CA GLU A 58 10.55 -4.72 -8.29
C GLU A 58 11.06 -5.80 -9.26
N ASP A 59 11.34 -7.01 -8.77
CA ASP A 59 11.46 -8.25 -9.56
C ASP A 59 11.08 -9.48 -8.70
N ALA A 60 9.78 -9.77 -8.54
CA ALA A 60 9.28 -11.11 -8.21
C ALA A 60 7.74 -11.12 -8.25
N SER A 61 7.22 -11.81 -9.26
CA SER A 61 5.83 -12.20 -9.44
C SER A 61 5.21 -12.75 -8.16
N GLY A 62 3.98 -12.31 -7.88
CA GLY A 62 3.15 -12.73 -6.75
C GLY A 62 1.73 -12.29 -7.02
N ASP A 63 1.16 -12.89 -8.05
CA ASP A 63 -0.27 -12.91 -8.36
C ASP A 63 -0.94 -13.77 -7.29
N GLU A 64 -1.87 -13.16 -6.52
CA GLU A 64 -3.01 -13.76 -5.81
C GLU A 64 -3.39 -12.84 -4.64
N GLY A 65 -4.58 -12.26 -4.75
CA GLY A 65 -5.13 -11.33 -3.78
C GLY A 65 -6.62 -11.08 -4.03
N ASP A 66 -7.32 -12.18 -4.25
CA ASP A 66 -8.71 -12.49 -3.93
C ASP A 66 -9.69 -11.31 -3.77
N GLU A 67 -10.67 -11.33 -4.67
CA GLU A 67 -11.91 -10.58 -4.63
C GLU A 67 -12.78 -11.10 -3.48
N ALA A 68 -12.92 -10.32 -2.39
CA ALA A 68 -14.13 -10.20 -1.57
C ALA A 68 -13.81 -9.45 -0.26
N ASP A 69 -14.32 -8.24 -0.11
CA ASP A 69 -14.91 -7.78 1.16
C ASP A 69 -15.76 -6.55 0.88
N ALA A 70 -16.85 -6.80 0.16
CA ALA A 70 -18.05 -5.99 0.23
C ALA A 70 -19.06 -6.82 1.02
N ASP A 71 -18.90 -6.92 2.35
CA ASP A 71 -19.99 -6.99 3.33
C ASP A 71 -19.40 -7.18 4.75
N HIS A 72 -19.56 -6.19 5.62
CA HIS A 72 -19.50 -6.42 7.07
C HIS A 72 -20.55 -5.55 7.76
N PRO A 73 -21.74 -6.09 8.11
CA PRO A 73 -22.54 -5.59 9.22
C PRO A 73 -21.89 -5.92 10.58
#